data_AF-A0A1G6BS17-F1
#
_entry.id   AF-A0A1G6BS17-F1
#
_cell.length_a   1.000
_cell.length_b   1.000
_cell.length_c   1.000
_cell.angle_alpha   90.00
_cell.angle_beta   90.00
_cell.angle_gamma   90.00
#
_symmetry.space_group_name_H-M   'P 1'
#
loop_
_entity.id
_entity.type
_entity.pdbx_description
1 polymer ?
#
loop_
_entity_poly.entity_id
_entity_poly.type
_entity_poly.pdbx_seq_one_letter_code
_entity_poly.pdbx_strand_id
1 'polypeptide(L)'
;MEQNEQMPSQLALKFFNWYCHPDFREEIEGDLLERFNLNAALYGYDKANRLFIKDIIFLFRPAIAGNINHLTNTNAMDITNQNKRLITILASAVALLLIPLIAMNFSNEVNWSIFDFVVMGILLIGTGLGLEFILRKIKTLRYRIIFGIALFVVLFIVWAELSVGIFGTPFAGT
;
A
#
# COMPACT_ATOMS: atom_id res chain seq x y z
N MET A 1 -11.17 -40.96 33.15
CA MET A 1 -10.62 -39.60 33.28
C MET A 1 -11.54 -38.72 32.46
N GLU A 2 -12.41 -37.94 33.12
CA GLU A 2 -13.36 -37.06 32.45
C GLU A 2 -12.58 -35.97 31.70
N GLN A 3 -12.52 -36.06 30.36
CA GLN A 3 -12.06 -34.95 29.54
C GLN A 3 -13.17 -33.91 29.59
N ASN A 4 -13.02 -32.89 30.42
CA ASN A 4 -13.82 -31.68 30.33
C ASN A 4 -13.64 -31.13 28.91
N GLU A 5 -14.64 -31.29 28.04
CA GLU A 5 -14.64 -30.72 26.68
C GLU A 5 -14.67 -29.19 26.81
N GLN A 6 -13.49 -28.60 27.01
CA GLN A 6 -13.34 -27.16 27.07
C GLN A 6 -13.53 -26.61 25.67
N MET A 7 -14.63 -25.89 25.48
CA MET A 7 -14.99 -25.37 24.17
C MET A 7 -14.32 -24.01 23.94
N PRO A 8 -13.69 -23.75 22.77
CA PRO A 8 -13.08 -22.46 22.50
C PRO A 8 -14.15 -21.35 22.38
N SER A 9 -13.72 -20.09 22.33
CA SER A 9 -14.65 -18.97 22.26
C SER A 9 -15.62 -19.06 21.06
N GLN A 10 -16.93 -19.12 21.36
CA GLN A 10 -17.98 -19.24 20.34
C GLN A 10 -18.06 -18.05 19.40
N LEU A 11 -17.64 -16.87 19.84
CA LEU A 11 -17.58 -15.68 18.98
C LEU A 11 -16.54 -15.84 17.88
N ALA A 12 -15.38 -16.43 18.19
CA ALA A 12 -14.33 -16.66 17.21
C ALA A 12 -14.75 -17.71 16.17
N LEU A 13 -15.42 -18.78 16.61
CA LEU A 13 -16.00 -19.79 15.70
C LEU A 13 -17.10 -19.20 14.80
N LYS A 14 -17.99 -18.36 15.34
CA LYS A 14 -19.02 -17.67 14.53
C LYS A 14 -18.41 -16.74 13.49
N PHE A 15 -17.37 -16.00 13.87
CA PHE A 15 -16.62 -15.16 12.92
C PHE A 15 -15.95 -16.00 11.84
N PHE A 16 -15.29 -17.09 12.22
CA PHE A 16 -14.66 -18.03 11.27
C PHE A 16 -15.68 -18.62 10.29
N ASN A 17 -16.85 -19.04 10.79
CA ASN A 17 -17.94 -19.59 9.97
C ASN A 17 -18.48 -18.56 8.96
N TRP A 18 -18.61 -17.29 9.35
CA TRP A 18 -18.96 -16.20 8.43
C TRP A 18 -17.86 -15.91 7.40
N TYR A 19 -16.59 -16.03 7.77
CA TYR A 19 -15.45 -15.69 6.92
C TYR A 19 -15.05 -16.81 5.94
N CYS A 20 -15.11 -18.07 6.36
CA CYS A 20 -14.65 -19.21 5.58
C CYS A 20 -15.73 -19.77 4.66
N HIS A 21 -15.37 -20.01 3.38
CA HIS A 21 -16.23 -20.66 2.40
C HIS A 21 -16.63 -22.07 2.89
N PRO A 22 -17.88 -22.53 2.67
CA PRO A 22 -18.36 -23.82 3.15
C PRO A 22 -17.47 -25.00 2.74
N ASP A 23 -16.91 -24.98 1.52
CA ASP A 23 -16.10 -26.09 0.98
C ASP A 23 -14.82 -26.40 1.76
N PHE A 24 -14.23 -25.43 2.46
CA PHE A 24 -12.97 -25.59 3.22
C PHE A 24 -13.16 -25.45 4.73
N ARG A 25 -14.40 -25.17 5.16
CA ARG A 25 -14.70 -24.84 6.54
C ARG A 25 -14.42 -26.01 7.47
N GLU A 26 -14.92 -27.19 7.14
CA GLU A 26 -14.81 -28.36 8.01
C GLU A 26 -13.35 -28.79 8.22
N GLU A 27 -12.54 -28.76 7.17
CA GLU A 27 -11.12 -29.13 7.23
C GLU A 27 -10.30 -28.15 8.06
N ILE A 28 -10.49 -26.84 7.83
CA ILE A 28 -9.77 -25.80 8.57
C ILE A 28 -10.23 -25.71 10.03
N GLU A 29 -11.54 -25.86 10.28
CA GLU A 29 -12.09 -25.89 11.63
C GLU A 29 -11.54 -27.07 12.43
N GLY A 30 -11.44 -28.24 11.80
CA GLY A 30 -10.84 -29.44 12.41
C GLY A 30 -9.40 -29.20 12.88
N ASP A 31 -8.55 -28.66 12.00
CA ASP A 31 -7.14 -28.37 12.31
C ASP A 31 -6.98 -27.29 13.42
N LEU A 32 -7.86 -26.28 13.42
CA LEU A 32 -7.88 -25.26 14.47
C LEU A 32 -8.32 -25.82 15.83
N LEU A 33 -9.34 -26.68 15.85
CA LEU A 33 -9.83 -27.33 17.07
C LEU A 33 -8.81 -28.33 17.62
N GLU A 34 -8.11 -29.07 16.74
CA GLU A 34 -7.04 -29.98 17.14
C GLU A 34 -5.90 -29.22 17.84
N ARG A 35 -5.41 -28.12 17.23
CA ARG A 35 -4.39 -27.27 17.84
C ARG A 35 -4.85 -26.62 19.14
N PHE A 36 -6.11 -26.21 19.22
CA PHE A 36 -6.67 -25.65 20.45
C PHE A 36 -6.67 -26.69 21.57
N ASN A 37 -7.13 -27.92 21.31
CA ASN A 37 -7.18 -28.99 22.30
C ASN A 37 -5.76 -29.39 22.77
N LEU A 38 -4.79 -29.47 21.85
CA LEU A 38 -3.38 -29.70 22.19
C LEU A 38 -2.82 -28.59 23.09
N ASN A 39 -3.08 -27.33 22.74
CA ASN A 39 -2.63 -26.19 23.54
C ASN A 39 -3.34 -26.10 24.90
N ALA A 40 -4.61 -26.49 24.97
CA ALA A 40 -5.38 -26.52 26.22
C ALA A 40 -4.82 -27.58 27.18
N ALA A 41 -4.44 -28.74 26.66
CA ALA A 41 -3.79 -29.79 27.44
C ALA A 41 -2.37 -29.40 27.91
N LEU A 42 -1.60 -28.67 27.11
CA LEU A 42 -0.21 -28.31 27.42
C LEU A 42 -0.04 -27.06 28.28
N TYR A 43 -0.86 -26.02 28.06
CA TYR A 43 -0.68 -24.69 28.64
C TYR A 43 -1.89 -24.16 29.41
N GLY A 44 -3.00 -24.89 29.43
CA GLY A 44 -4.25 -24.46 30.04
C GLY A 44 -5.12 -23.59 29.12
N TYR A 45 -6.40 -23.49 29.49
CA TYR A 45 -7.48 -22.91 28.69
C TYR A 45 -7.23 -21.48 28.22
N ASP A 46 -6.80 -20.59 29.13
CA ASP A 46 -6.68 -19.16 28.81
C ASP A 46 -5.63 -18.87 27.74
N LYS A 47 -4.52 -19.62 27.76
CA LYS A 47 -3.47 -19.49 26.77
C LYS A 47 -3.89 -20.13 25.45
N ALA A 48 -4.54 -21.28 25.49
CA ALA A 48 -5.07 -21.96 24.31
C ALA A 48 -6.10 -21.10 23.57
N ASN A 49 -7.02 -20.44 24.29
CA ASN A 49 -8.04 -19.60 23.70
C ASN A 49 -7.44 -18.33 23.04
N ARG A 50 -6.40 -17.75 23.65
CA ARG A 50 -5.65 -16.64 23.02
C ARG A 50 -4.91 -17.08 21.76
N LEU A 51 -4.30 -18.26 21.77
CA LEU A 51 -3.61 -18.83 20.60
C LEU A 51 -4.61 -19.12 19.47
N PHE A 52 -5.77 -19.69 19.79
CA PHE A 52 -6.83 -19.96 18.82
C PHE A 52 -7.37 -18.68 18.17
N ILE A 53 -7.64 -17.63 18.95
CA ILE A 53 -8.06 -16.32 18.40
C ILE A 53 -6.95 -15.73 17.53
N LYS A 54 -5.68 -15.82 17.97
CA LYS A 54 -4.54 -15.37 17.18
C LYS A 54 -4.43 -16.16 15.87
N ASP A 55 -4.64 -17.46 15.91
CA ASP A 55 -4.58 -18.33 14.72
C ASP A 55 -5.70 -17.97 13.75
N ILE A 56 -6.93 -17.72 14.21
CA ILE A 56 -8.04 -17.25 13.34
C ILE A 56 -7.73 -15.87 12.72
N ILE A 57 -7.21 -14.92 13.51
CA ILE A 57 -6.83 -13.59 13.02
C ILE A 57 -5.62 -13.66 12.08
N PHE A 58 -4.69 -14.60 12.30
CA PHE A 58 -3.50 -14.78 11.46
C PHE A 58 -3.78 -15.63 10.22
N LEU A 59 -4.77 -16.53 10.29
CA LEU A 59 -5.35 -17.26 9.15
C LEU A 59 -6.10 -16.31 8.20
N PHE A 60 -6.33 -15.06 8.63
CA PHE A 60 -6.74 -13.93 7.79
C PHE A 60 -5.65 -13.52 6.79
N ARG A 61 -5.10 -14.50 6.05
CA ARG A 61 -4.48 -14.24 4.76
C ARG A 61 -5.59 -13.85 3.79
N PRO A 62 -5.44 -12.76 3.02
CA PRO A 62 -6.41 -12.33 2.00
C PRO A 62 -6.74 -13.39 0.94
N ALA A 63 -5.98 -14.49 0.86
CA ALA A 63 -6.15 -15.55 -0.12
C ALA A 63 -7.25 -16.57 0.22
N ILE A 64 -7.74 -16.62 1.48
CA ILE A 64 -8.76 -17.60 1.94
C ILE A 64 -10.14 -16.95 2.05
N ALA A 65 -10.22 -15.61 2.10
CA ALA A 65 -11.47 -14.88 1.97
C ALA A 65 -12.16 -15.31 0.67
N GLY A 66 -13.41 -15.77 0.78
CA GLY A 66 -14.16 -16.43 -0.29
C GLY A 66 -13.98 -15.82 -1.69
N ASN A 67 -13.69 -16.71 -2.64
CA ASN A 67 -13.82 -16.56 -4.09
C ASN A 67 -13.45 -15.19 -4.70
N ILE A 68 -12.16 -14.90 -4.79
CA ILE A 68 -11.62 -13.83 -5.65
C ILE A 68 -11.51 -14.30 -7.13
N ASN A 69 -11.76 -15.59 -7.43
CA ASN A 69 -11.59 -16.12 -8.79
C ASN A 69 -12.60 -15.57 -9.80
N HIS A 70 -13.75 -15.08 -9.34
CA HIS A 70 -14.68 -14.33 -10.17
C HIS A 70 -14.20 -12.90 -10.48
N LEU A 71 -13.38 -12.29 -9.61
CA LEU A 71 -12.78 -10.97 -9.82
C LEU A 71 -11.53 -11.02 -10.71
N THR A 72 -10.92 -12.19 -10.86
CA THR A 72 -9.76 -12.42 -11.73
C THR A 72 -10.13 -12.96 -13.11
N ASN A 73 -11.40 -13.32 -13.34
CA ASN A 73 -11.93 -13.76 -14.64
C ASN A 73 -12.90 -12.72 -15.23
N THR A 74 -12.41 -11.52 -15.42
CA THR A 74 -12.95 -10.59 -16.41
C THR A 74 -11.77 -9.97 -17.14
N ASN A 75 -11.89 -9.83 -18.46
CA ASN A 75 -10.91 -9.20 -19.34
C ASN A 75 -10.74 -7.68 -19.09
N ALA A 76 -10.71 -7.25 -17.83
CA ALA A 76 -10.65 -5.85 -17.41
C ALA A 76 -9.27 -5.55 -16.81
N MET A 77 -8.38 -5.06 -17.68
CA MET A 77 -7.10 -4.42 -17.36
C MET A 77 -6.14 -5.25 -16.49
N ASP A 78 -5.41 -6.17 -17.12
CA ASP A 78 -4.10 -6.61 -16.62
C ASP A 78 -3.12 -5.43 -16.70
N ILE A 79 -3.21 -4.54 -15.71
CA ILE A 79 -2.19 -3.54 -15.46
C ILE A 79 -1.00 -4.33 -14.92
N THR A 80 -0.12 -4.75 -15.84
CA THR A 80 1.17 -5.35 -15.49
C THR A 80 1.84 -4.52 -14.37
N ASN A 81 2.59 -5.16 -13.48
CA ASN A 81 3.16 -4.50 -12.29
C ASN A 81 3.95 -3.20 -12.63
N GLN A 82 4.51 -3.12 -13.84
CA GLN A 82 5.17 -1.93 -14.41
C GLN A 82 4.17 -0.78 -14.67
N ASN A 83 3.00 -1.07 -15.22
CA ASN A 83 1.94 -0.09 -15.47
C ASN A 83 1.32 0.40 -14.15
N LYS A 84 1.25 -0.46 -13.12
CA LYS A 84 0.77 -0.05 -11.79
C LYS A 84 1.66 1.03 -11.19
N ARG A 85 2.98 0.86 -11.25
CA ARG A 85 3.95 1.85 -10.74
C ARG A 85 3.83 3.20 -11.44
N LEU A 86 3.71 3.19 -12.77
CA LEU A 86 3.52 4.43 -13.54
C LEU A 86 2.20 5.11 -13.19
N ILE A 87 1.10 4.35 -13.07
CA ILE A 87 -0.20 4.89 -12.66
C ILE A 87 -0.14 5.46 -11.25
N THR A 88 0.57 4.81 -10.32
CA THR A 88 0.79 5.35 -8.97
C THR A 88 1.56 6.67 -9.01
N ILE A 89 2.61 6.78 -9.85
CA ILE A 89 3.37 8.02 -10.03
C ILE A 89 2.46 9.13 -10.56
N LEU A 90 1.72 8.89 -11.64
CA LEU A 90 0.80 9.87 -12.20
C LEU A 90 -0.28 10.28 -11.20
N ALA A 91 -0.89 9.31 -10.49
CA ALA A 91 -1.88 9.59 -9.47
C ALA A 91 -1.32 10.43 -8.32
N SER A 92 -0.09 10.14 -7.86
CA SER A 92 0.57 10.95 -6.82
C SER A 92 0.90 12.37 -7.30
N ALA A 93 1.31 12.56 -8.55
CA ALA A 93 1.60 13.88 -9.10
C ALA A 93 0.32 14.73 -9.19
N VAL A 94 -0.78 14.14 -9.66
CA VAL A 94 -2.10 14.80 -9.69
C VAL A 94 -2.60 15.10 -8.28
N ALA A 95 -2.46 14.17 -7.34
CA ALA A 95 -2.82 14.38 -5.94
C ALA A 95 -2.04 15.54 -5.29
N LEU A 96 -0.74 15.67 -5.59
CA LEU A 96 0.09 16.77 -5.12
C LEU A 96 -0.33 18.11 -5.73
N LEU A 97 -0.65 18.16 -7.03
CA LEU A 97 -1.14 19.37 -7.70
C LEU A 97 -2.56 19.78 -7.27
N LEU A 98 -3.37 18.85 -6.78
CA LEU A 98 -4.69 19.18 -6.22
C LEU A 98 -4.57 20.04 -4.95
N ILE A 99 -3.48 19.93 -4.18
CA ILE A 99 -3.27 20.73 -2.96
C ILE A 99 -3.28 22.23 -3.26
N PRO A 100 -2.40 22.77 -4.13
CA PRO A 100 -2.43 24.19 -4.49
C PRO A 100 -3.73 24.60 -5.19
N LEU A 101 -4.31 23.72 -6.02
CA LEU A 101 -5.59 24.02 -6.69
C LEU A 101 -6.73 24.25 -5.67
N ILE A 102 -6.79 23.41 -4.64
CA ILE A 102 -7.76 23.57 -3.56
C ILE A 102 -7.39 24.80 -2.72
N ALA A 103 -6.12 24.99 -2.37
CA ALA A 103 -5.64 26.10 -1.55
C ALA A 103 -5.96 27.47 -2.16
N MET A 104 -5.86 27.63 -3.48
CA MET A 104 -6.24 28.84 -4.22
C MET A 104 -7.71 29.25 -4.04
N ASN A 105 -8.60 28.32 -3.67
CA ASN A 105 -10.00 28.64 -3.38
C ASN A 105 -10.21 29.19 -1.96
N PHE A 106 -9.25 28.98 -1.05
CA PHE A 106 -9.36 29.37 0.35
C PHE A 106 -8.49 30.58 0.70
N SER A 107 -7.37 30.81 0.00
CA SER A 107 -6.50 31.95 0.25
C SER A 107 -5.86 32.51 -1.02
N ASN A 108 -5.55 33.80 -1.00
CA ASN A 108 -4.77 34.47 -2.06
C ASN A 108 -3.25 34.32 -1.87
N GLU A 109 -2.80 33.62 -0.83
CA GLU A 109 -1.37 33.42 -0.55
C GLU A 109 -0.72 32.45 -1.52
N VAL A 110 -1.49 31.44 -1.96
CA VAL A 110 -1.08 30.54 -3.04
C VAL A 110 -1.73 31.08 -4.30
N ASN A 111 -0.96 31.72 -5.19
CA ASN A 111 -1.47 32.23 -6.45
C ASN A 111 -0.67 31.62 -7.61
N TRP A 112 -0.99 30.36 -7.95
CA TRP A 112 -0.33 29.66 -9.05
C TRP A 112 -1.09 29.90 -10.35
N SER A 113 -0.38 30.33 -11.38
CA SER A 113 -0.92 30.39 -12.73
C SER A 113 -1.06 28.99 -13.32
N ILE A 114 -1.86 28.84 -14.37
CA ILE A 114 -1.96 27.59 -15.14
C ILE A 114 -0.58 27.13 -15.63
N PHE A 115 0.33 28.07 -15.93
CA PHE A 115 1.69 27.76 -16.33
C PHE A 115 2.46 27.05 -15.21
N ASP A 116 2.32 27.49 -13.97
CA ASP A 116 2.98 26.86 -12.80
C ASP A 116 2.49 25.43 -12.57
N PHE A 117 1.19 25.18 -12.76
CA PHE A 117 0.63 23.82 -12.72
C PHE A 117 1.21 22.91 -13.80
N VAL A 118 1.37 23.43 -15.04
CA VAL A 118 1.95 22.67 -16.14
C VAL A 118 3.44 22.39 -15.87
N VAL A 119 4.19 23.39 -15.45
CA VAL A 119 5.62 23.26 -15.12
C VAL A 119 5.84 22.27 -13.99
N MET A 120 5.10 22.39 -12.89
CA MET A 120 5.20 21.43 -11.78
C MET A 120 4.70 20.04 -12.15
N GLY A 121 3.67 19.93 -12.99
CA GLY A 121 3.22 18.64 -13.52
C GLY A 121 4.31 17.93 -14.32
N ILE A 122 4.96 18.64 -15.24
CA ILE A 122 6.07 18.11 -16.03
C ILE A 122 7.24 17.71 -15.12
N LEU A 123 7.57 18.55 -14.13
CA LEU A 123 8.66 18.32 -13.19
C LEU A 123 8.43 17.07 -12.33
N LEU A 124 7.23 16.90 -11.77
CA LEU A 124 6.87 15.73 -10.95
C LEU A 124 6.80 14.44 -11.77
N ILE A 125 6.16 14.48 -12.93
CA ILE A 125 6.07 13.30 -13.82
C ILE A 125 7.45 12.92 -14.34
N GLY A 126 8.24 13.90 -14.79
CA GLY A 126 9.61 13.70 -15.26
C GLY A 126 10.51 13.10 -14.18
N THR A 127 10.38 13.57 -12.93
CA THR A 127 11.09 13.01 -11.78
C THR A 127 10.68 11.57 -11.52
N GLY A 128 9.37 11.28 -11.50
CA GLY A 128 8.86 9.93 -11.29
C GLY A 128 9.34 8.94 -12.37
N LEU A 129 9.33 9.36 -13.63
CA LEU A 129 9.89 8.60 -14.75
C LEU A 129 11.40 8.41 -14.63
N GLY A 130 12.13 9.46 -14.23
CA GLY A 130 13.58 9.40 -13.99
C GLY A 130 13.94 8.41 -12.88
N LEU A 131 13.20 8.43 -11.77
CA LEU A 131 13.37 7.48 -10.67
C LEU A 131 13.07 6.05 -11.13
N GLU A 132 11.97 5.84 -11.87
CA GLU A 132 11.62 4.54 -12.45
C GLU A 132 12.73 4.02 -13.38
N PHE A 133 13.31 4.91 -14.20
CA PHE A 133 14.43 4.58 -15.09
C PHE A 133 15.68 4.14 -14.31
N ILE A 134 16.05 4.88 -13.26
CA ILE A 134 17.17 4.54 -12.36
C ILE A 134 16.95 3.17 -11.73
N LEU A 135 15.74 2.91 -11.22
CA LEU A 135 15.40 1.65 -10.56
C LEU A 135 15.42 0.46 -11.53
N ARG A 136 15.09 0.67 -12.81
CA ARG A 136 15.13 -0.37 -13.86
C ARG A 136 16.55 -0.67 -14.34
N LYS A 137 17.37 0.36 -14.55
CA LYS A 137 18.73 0.19 -15.10
C LYS A 137 19.74 -0.28 -14.06
N ILE A 138 19.64 0.21 -12.83
CA ILE A 138 20.63 -0.08 -11.78
C ILE A 138 20.13 -1.24 -10.95
N LYS A 139 20.92 -2.31 -10.83
CA LYS A 139 20.57 -3.48 -9.98
C LYS A 139 21.03 -3.32 -8.52
N THR A 140 22.05 -2.50 -8.29
CA THR A 140 22.70 -2.34 -6.98
C THR A 140 22.04 -1.24 -6.14
N LEU A 141 21.65 -1.57 -4.90
CA LEU A 141 20.94 -0.65 -4.00
C LEU A 141 21.73 0.63 -3.68
N ARG A 142 23.05 0.54 -3.44
CA ARG A 142 23.91 1.69 -3.16
C ARG A 142 23.87 2.74 -4.28
N TYR A 143 24.03 2.30 -5.52
CA TYR A 143 23.97 3.20 -6.67
C TYR A 143 22.56 3.75 -6.89
N ARG A 144 21.50 2.96 -6.68
CA ARG A 144 20.11 3.47 -6.75
C ARG A 144 19.88 4.65 -5.80
N ILE A 145 20.37 4.56 -4.57
CA ILE A 145 20.23 5.63 -3.57
C ILE A 145 21.02 6.86 -4.01
N ILE A 146 22.28 6.71 -4.44
CA ILE A 146 23.12 7.84 -4.87
C ILE A 146 22.47 8.58 -6.05
N PHE A 147 22.06 7.85 -7.10
CA PHE A 147 21.41 8.46 -8.26
C PHE A 147 20.03 9.03 -7.92
N GLY A 148 19.28 8.39 -7.02
CA GLY A 148 18.01 8.93 -6.52
C GLY A 148 18.20 10.25 -5.77
N ILE A 149 19.17 10.33 -4.87
CA ILE A 149 19.49 11.57 -4.14
C ILE A 149 19.93 12.66 -5.13
N ALA A 150 20.83 12.34 -6.07
CA ALA A 150 21.26 13.30 -7.07
C ALA A 150 20.08 13.85 -7.90
N LEU A 151 19.14 12.98 -8.30
CA LEU A 151 17.91 13.38 -8.99
C LEU A 151 17.08 14.36 -8.14
N PHE A 152 16.89 14.07 -6.85
CA PHE A 152 16.15 14.96 -5.95
C PHE A 152 16.86 16.31 -5.74
N VAL A 153 18.19 16.32 -5.64
CA VAL A 153 18.96 17.58 -5.55
C VAL A 153 18.74 18.43 -6.79
N VAL A 154 18.80 17.83 -7.98
CA VAL A 154 18.52 18.54 -9.24
C VAL A 154 17.09 19.07 -9.26
N LEU A 155 16.12 18.27 -8.82
CA LEU A 155 14.72 18.70 -8.70
C LEU A 155 14.59 19.95 -7.82
N PHE A 156 15.16 19.94 -6.62
CA PHE A 156 15.08 21.06 -5.71
C PHE A 156 15.79 22.31 -6.25
N ILE A 157 16.92 22.16 -6.94
CA ILE A 157 17.61 23.28 -7.59
C ILE A 157 16.72 23.89 -8.67
N VAL A 158 16.15 23.07 -9.55
CA VAL A 158 15.26 23.54 -10.62
C VAL A 158 14.01 24.21 -10.02
N TRP A 159 13.41 23.61 -9.00
CA TRP A 159 12.25 24.19 -8.33
C TRP A 159 12.57 25.53 -7.66
N ALA A 160 13.71 25.62 -6.99
CA ALA A 160 14.14 26.85 -6.34
C ALA A 160 14.46 27.95 -7.35
N GLU A 161 15.02 27.61 -8.52
CA GLU A 161 15.25 28.58 -9.59
C GLU A 161 13.92 29.08 -10.19
N LEU A 162 12.95 28.18 -10.41
CA LEU A 162 11.64 28.55 -10.95
C LEU A 162 10.82 29.37 -9.95
N SER A 163 10.89 29.04 -8.65
CA SER A 163 10.06 29.66 -7.62
C SER A 163 10.67 30.91 -7.00
N VAL A 164 12.00 30.94 -6.83
CA VAL A 164 12.71 31.99 -6.08
C VAL A 164 13.69 32.75 -6.99
N GLY A 165 14.08 32.20 -8.14
CA GLY A 165 14.97 32.89 -9.08
C GLY A 165 16.37 33.12 -8.54
N ILE A 166 16.95 32.12 -7.87
CA ILE A 166 18.21 32.25 -7.12
C ILE A 166 19.38 32.69 -8.01
N PHE A 167 19.43 32.25 -9.27
CA PHE A 167 20.53 32.54 -10.19
C PHE A 167 20.26 33.72 -11.14
N GLY A 168 19.08 34.35 -11.06
CA GLY A 168 18.75 35.53 -11.88
C GLY A 168 18.72 35.23 -13.40
N THR A 169 18.47 33.99 -13.79
CA THR A 169 18.37 33.60 -15.19
C THR A 169 17.04 34.07 -15.80
N PRO A 170 16.93 34.25 -17.14
CA PRO A 170 15.66 34.59 -17.80
C PRO A 170 14.56 33.52 -17.69
N PHE A 171 14.86 32.39 -17.04
CA PHE A 171 13.90 31.32 -16.71
C PHE A 171 13.32 31.44 -15.30
N ALA A 172 13.82 32.36 -14.47
CA ALA A 172 13.29 32.62 -13.13
C ALA A 172 11.85 33.17 -13.23
N GLY A 173 10.93 32.63 -12.40
CA GLY A 173 9.52 33.03 -12.39
C GLY A 173 9.35 34.53 -12.13
N THR A 174 8.63 35.21 -13.02
CA THR A 174 8.20 36.62 -12.88
C THR A 174 6.82 36.72 -12.27
#